data_AF-S2Y5N8-F1
#
_entry.id   AF-S2Y5N8-F1
#
_cell.length_a   1.000
_cell.length_b   1.000
_cell.length_c   1.000
_cell.angle_alpha   90.00
_cell.angle_beta   90.00
_cell.angle_gamma   90.00
#
_symmetry.space_group_name_H-M   'P 1'
#
loop_
_entity.id
_entity.type
_entity.pdbx_description
1 polymer ?
#
loop_
_entity_poly.entity_id
_entity_poly.type
_entity_poly.pdbx_seq_one_letter_code
_entity_poly.pdbx_strand_id
1 'polypeptide(L)' 'MVPNEVCWEEENPLNITTLYKDVDRQIITVCGHLSVDEIRNYKRNGWRNDRPGTNKNGIPIQPTRRKSHEKNH' A
#
# COMPACT_ATOMS: atom_id res chain seq x y z
N MET A 1 39.31 -24.47 5.07
CA MET A 1 37.84 -24.65 5.05
C MET A 1 37.23 -23.38 5.60
N VAL A 2 36.77 -22.51 4.71
CA VAL A 2 36.04 -21.30 5.09
C VAL A 2 34.61 -21.75 5.40
N PRO A 3 34.07 -21.53 6.60
CA PRO A 3 32.69 -21.91 6.86
C PRO A 3 31.77 -21.09 5.96
N ASN A 4 30.84 -21.80 5.33
CA ASN A 4 29.79 -21.29 4.46
C ASN A 4 29.29 -19.92 4.92
N GLU A 5 29.23 -19.02 3.94
CA GLU A 5 28.44 -17.79 3.99
C GLU A 5 27.04 -18.15 4.48
N VAL A 6 26.82 -17.95 5.78
CA VAL A 6 25.48 -17.84 6.33
C VAL A 6 24.95 -16.57 5.70
N CYS A 7 24.18 -16.71 4.62
CA CYS A 7 23.22 -15.70 4.23
C CYS A 7 22.28 -15.56 5.41
N TRP A 8 22.67 -14.70 6.36
CA TRP A 8 21.70 -14.05 7.21
C TRP A 8 20.78 -13.36 6.22
N GLU A 9 19.59 -13.93 6.00
CA GLU A 9 18.46 -13.07 5.67
C GLU A 9 18.39 -12.13 6.87
N GLU A 10 19.12 -11.01 6.78
CA GLU A 10 19.06 -9.93 7.73
C GLU A 10 17.58 -9.67 7.92
N GLU A 11 17.07 -10.03 9.09
CA GLU A 11 15.86 -9.45 9.63
C GLU A 11 16.13 -7.95 9.62
N ASN A 12 15.82 -7.30 8.51
CA ASN A 12 16.04 -5.89 8.30
C ASN A 12 15.15 -5.20 9.33
N PRO A 13 15.67 -4.72 10.47
CA PRO A 13 14.84 -4.27 11.58
C PRO A 13 14.19 -2.91 11.27
N LEU A 14 14.34 -2.43 10.03
CA LEU A 14 14.01 -1.10 9.54
C LEU A 14 13.04 -1.13 8.36
N ASN A 15 12.31 -2.23 8.14
CA ASN A 15 11.34 -2.29 7.04
C ASN A 15 10.06 -1.52 7.41
N ILE A 16 10.16 -0.18 7.34
CA ILE A 16 9.04 0.73 7.57
C ILE A 16 7.98 0.46 6.51
N THR A 17 6.88 -0.14 6.93
CA THR A 17 5.76 -0.46 6.05
C THR A 17 4.73 0.64 6.14
N THR A 18 4.28 1.12 4.98
CA THR A 18 3.14 2.05 4.88
C THR A 18 1.95 1.32 4.28
N LEU A 19 0.80 1.42 4.94
CA LEU A 19 -0.46 0.85 4.52
C LEU A 19 -1.53 1.94 4.45
N TYR A 20 -2.43 1.79 3.48
CA TYR A 20 -3.52 2.69 3.20
C TYR A 20 -4.86 1.97 3.28
N LYS A 21 -5.90 2.67 3.73
CA LYS A 21 -7.28 2.18 3.68
C LYS A 21 -8.21 3.32 3.29
N ASP A 22 -9.14 3.05 2.39
CA ASP A 22 -10.24 3.96 2.08
C ASP A 22 -11.40 3.68 3.06
N VAL A 23 -11.81 4.69 3.81
CA VAL A 23 -12.94 4.65 4.74
C VAL A 23 -13.79 5.88 4.46
N ASP A 24 -15.03 5.70 4.00
CA ASP A 24 -15.97 6.78 3.73
C ASP A 24 -15.38 7.92 2.83
N ARG A 25 -14.67 7.53 1.77
CA ARG A 25 -13.95 8.44 0.83
C ARG A 25 -12.78 9.22 1.46
N GLN A 26 -12.34 8.83 2.66
CA GLN A 26 -11.13 9.34 3.30
C GLN A 26 -10.04 8.26 3.27
N ILE A 27 -8.83 8.66 2.88
CA ILE A 27 -7.67 7.77 2.87
C ILE A 27 -6.99 7.86 4.23
N ILE A 28 -7.06 6.78 5.00
CA ILE A 28 -6.32 6.60 6.24
C ILE A 28 -4.98 5.95 5.92
N THR A 29 -3.92 6.40 6.59
CA THR A 29 -2.56 5.88 6.42
C THR A 29 -2.00 5.42 7.76
N VAL A 30 -1.35 4.25 7.77
CA VAL A 30 -0.55 3.75 8.89
C VAL A 30 0.88 3.55 8.37
N CYS A 31 1.86 4.11 9.06
CA CYS A 31 3.27 3.94 8.75
C CYS A 31 4.04 3.55 10.02
N GLY A 32 4.97 2.60 9.88
CA GLY A 32 5.82 2.20 10.99
C GLY A 32 6.48 0.85 10.79
N HIS A 33 7.13 0.37 11.84
CA HIS A 33 7.67 -0.99 11.91
C HIS A 33 6.51 -1.94 12.20
N LEU A 34 5.89 -2.45 11.14
CA LEU A 34 4.80 -3.42 11.26
C LEU A 34 5.37 -4.83 11.14
N SER A 35 5.05 -5.66 12.12
CA SER A 35 5.36 -7.09 12.09
C SER A 35 4.61 -7.78 10.94
N VAL A 36 5.13 -8.91 10.47
CA VAL A 36 4.48 -9.69 9.39
C VAL A 36 3.03 -10.04 9.73
N ASP A 37 2.75 -10.38 11.00
CA ASP A 37 1.40 -10.68 11.46
C ASP A 37 0.48 -9.45 11.51
N GLU A 38 1.02 -8.28 11.89
CA GLU A 38 0.27 -7.03 11.85
C GLU A 38 -0.08 -6.67 10.41
N ILE A 39 0.88 -6.74 9.48
CA ILE A 39 0.65 -6.51 8.05
C ILE A 39 -0.43 -7.47 7.53
N ARG A 40 -0.36 -8.75 7.90
CA ARG A 40 -1.37 -9.75 7.51
C ARG A 40 -2.75 -9.39 8.08
N ASN A 41 -2.82 -8.95 9.32
CA ASN A 41 -4.07 -8.53 9.96
C ASN A 41 -4.65 -7.27 9.28
N TYR A 42 -3.81 -6.26 9.01
CA TYR A 42 -4.21 -5.07 8.27
C TYR A 42 -4.72 -5.43 6.86
N LYS A 43 -4.02 -6.30 6.13
CA LYS A 43 -4.47 -6.77 4.80
C LYS A 43 -5.82 -7.47 4.84
N ARG A 44 -6.09 -8.31 5.86
CA ARG A 44 -7.42 -8.92 6.07
C ARG A 44 -8.50 -7.87 6.32
N ASN A 45 -8.16 -6.78 7.00
CA ASN A 45 -9.05 -5.66 7.29
C ASN A 45 -9.19 -4.64 6.14
N GLY A 46 -8.71 -5.00 4.93
CA GLY A 46 -8.85 -4.19 3.72
C GLY A 46 -7.77 -3.12 3.51
N TRP A 47 -6.69 -3.16 4.28
CA TRP A 47 -5.54 -2.26 4.08
C TRP A 47 -4.67 -2.73 2.91
N ARG A 48 -4.05 -1.77 2.21
CA ARG A 48 -3.23 -2.01 1.01
C ARG A 48 -1.91 -1.24 1.06
N ASN A 49 -0.89 -1.78 0.41
CA ASN A 49 0.40 -1.09 0.28
C ASN A 49 0.33 0.05 -0.76
N ASP A 50 -0.55 -0.06 -1.74
CA ASP A 50 -0.78 0.96 -2.75
C ASP A 50 -1.74 2.04 -2.24
N ARG A 51 -1.36 3.31 -2.42
CA ARG A 51 -2.23 4.43 -2.07
C ARG A 51 -3.42 4.46 -3.04
N PRO A 52 -4.66 4.31 -2.56
CA PRO A 52 -5.84 4.35 -3.42
C PRO A 52 -5.95 5.71 -4.10
N GLY A 53 -6.39 5.71 -5.36
CA GLY A 53 -6.51 6.94 -6.14
C GLY A 53 -5.18 7.54 -6.60
N THR A 54 -4.08 6.77 -6.61
CA THR A 54 -2.81 7.18 -7.22
C THR A 54 -2.37 6.17 -8.29
N ASN A 55 -1.60 6.63 -9.29
CA ASN A 55 -1.00 5.75 -10.29
C ASN A 55 0.31 5.14 -9.75
N LYS A 56 0.95 4.26 -10.54
CA LYS A 56 2.23 3.62 -10.18
C LYS A 56 3.40 4.59 -9.88
N ASN A 57 3.25 5.87 -10.22
CA ASN A 57 4.23 6.93 -9.92
C ASN A 57 3.82 7.77 -8.70
N GLY A 58 2.79 7.37 -7.96
CA GLY A 58 2.26 8.12 -6.80
C GLY A 58 1.48 9.38 -7.15
N ILE A 59 1.20 9.61 -8.44
CA ILE A 59 0.43 10.79 -8.89
C ILE A 59 -1.05 10.51 -8.63
N PRO A 60 -1.77 11.40 -7.93
CA PRO A 60 -3.22 11.29 -7.77
C PRO A 60 -3.91 11.14 -9.13
N ILE A 61 -4.57 10.01 -9.35
CA ILE A 61 -5.49 9.82 -10.45
C ILE A 61 -6.70 10.67 -10.07
N GLN A 62 -6.77 11.87 -10.63
CA GLN A 62 -7.96 12.70 -10.45
C GLN A 62 -9.19 11.85 -10.78
N PRO A 63 -10.27 11.91 -9.97
CA PRO A 63 -11.50 11.27 -10.35
C PRO A 63 -11.86 11.86 -11.71
N THR A 64 -11.79 11.03 -12.75
CA THR A 64 -12.26 11.46 -14.06
C THR A 64 -13.73 11.78 -13.83
N ARG A 65 -14.07 13.07 -13.80
CA ARG A 65 -15.47 13.48 -13.96
C ARG A 65 -15.91 12.75 -15.21
N ARG A 66 -16.70 11.69 -15.04
CA ARG A 66 -17.41 11.05 -16.15
C ARG A 66 -18.15 12.21 -16.79
N LYS A 67 -17.63 12.75 -17.88
CA LYS A 67 -18.43 13.56 -18.78
C LYS A 67 -19.47 12.58 -19.25
N SER A 68 -20.67 12.65 -18.67
CA SER A 68 -21.87 12.08 -19.27
C SER A 68 -21.89 12.65 -20.68
N HIS A 69 -21.50 11.84 -21.65
CA HIS A 69 -21.66 12.18 -23.05
C HIS A 69 -23.16 12.02 -23.29
N GLU A 70 -23.90 13.09 -23.01
CA GLU A 70 -25.28 13.24 -23.40
C GLU A 70 -25.30 13.20 -24.93
N LYS A 71 -25.52 12.01 -25.48
CA LYS A 71 -25.96 11.85 -26.86
C LYS A 71 -27.43 12.24 -26.88
N ASN A 72 -27.70 13.51 -27.17
CA ASN A 72 -29.01 13.89 -27.69
C ASN A 72 -29.13 13.30 -29.11
N HIS A 73 -30.19 12.54 -29.32
CA HIS A 73 -30.57 11.88 -30.57
C HIS A 73 -31.81 12.55 -31.15
#